data_AF-A0A7W8CTV4-F1
#
_entry.id   AF-A0A7W8CTV4-F1
#
_cell.length_a   1.000
_cell.length_b   1.000
_cell.length_c   1.000
_cell.angle_alpha   90.00
_cell.angle_beta   90.00
_cell.angle_gamma   90.00
#
_symmetry.space_group_name_H-M   'P 1'
#
loop_
_entity.id
_entity.type
_entity.pdbx_description
1 polymer ?
#
loop_
_entity_poly.entity_id
_entity_poly.type
_entity_poly.pdbx_seq_one_letter_code
_entity_poly.pdbx_strand_id
1 'polypeptide(L)'
;MASVYSAVECPHCERSAMEDYYYKISVGYIVCSRCGYNAVRSCMPEEAIRYGHEIQENLGYGVCCQVSSEGKRNMILFNCYPDNLEEFKLEIENGDPELKESYLVTFLDGVFEIILGNPPENFHLSFKEYREKMHEKYGGFEEFSGLVPIED
;
A
#
# COMPACT_ATOMS: atom_id res chain seq x y z
N MET A 1 -18.76 4.51 10.38
CA MET A 1 -17.85 3.36 10.61
C MET A 1 -16.76 3.85 11.53
N ALA A 2 -16.42 3.11 12.58
CA ALA A 2 -15.38 3.53 13.51
C ALA A 2 -14.22 2.56 13.37
N SER A 3 -13.22 2.98 12.61
CA SER A 3 -11.96 2.27 12.42
C SER A 3 -10.79 3.21 12.67
N VAL A 4 -9.61 2.63 12.86
CA VAL A 4 -8.37 3.37 13.05
C VAL A 4 -7.51 3.16 11.81
N TYR A 5 -7.12 4.27 11.18
CA TYR A 5 -6.21 4.27 10.05
C TYR A 5 -4.80 4.59 10.50
N SER A 6 -3.83 3.75 10.14
CA SER A 6 -2.42 3.97 10.48
C SER A 6 -1.46 3.27 9.53
N ALA A 7 -0.21 3.72 9.48
CA ALA A 7 0.85 3.04 8.77
C ALA A 7 1.45 1.92 9.65
N VAL A 8 1.61 0.74 9.04
CA VAL A 8 2.24 -0.45 9.62
C VAL A 8 3.37 -0.93 8.73
N GLU A 9 4.21 -1.81 9.25
CA GLU A 9 5.23 -2.49 8.44
C GLU A 9 4.59 -3.53 7.53
N CYS A 10 4.88 -3.46 6.24
CA CYS A 10 4.46 -4.49 5.29
C CYS A 10 5.21 -5.80 5.59
N PRO A 11 4.52 -6.91 5.84
CA PRO A 11 5.18 -8.19 6.13
C PRO A 11 5.90 -8.79 4.92
N HIS A 12 5.65 -8.27 3.70
CA HIS A 12 6.25 -8.79 2.47
C HIS A 12 7.48 -7.98 2.01
N CYS A 13 7.43 -6.64 2.07
CA CYS A 13 8.52 -5.78 1.58
C CYS A 13 9.17 -4.88 2.65
N GLU A 14 8.71 -4.94 3.90
CA GLU A 14 9.24 -4.18 5.04
C GLU A 14 9.14 -2.65 4.88
N ARG A 15 8.41 -2.19 3.86
CA ARG A 15 8.05 -0.78 3.63
C ARG A 15 6.76 -0.44 4.38
N SER A 16 6.36 0.83 4.36
CA SER A 16 5.06 1.21 4.92
C SER A 16 3.90 0.59 4.13
N ALA A 17 2.93 0.08 4.88
CA ALA A 17 1.61 -0.32 4.40
C ALA A 17 0.54 0.42 5.21
N MET A 18 -0.61 0.65 4.61
CA MET A 18 -1.78 1.19 5.28
C MET A 18 -2.51 0.06 5.98
N GLU A 19 -2.90 0.27 7.23
CA GLU A 19 -3.85 -0.55 7.96
C GLU A 19 -5.12 0.25 8.27
N ASP A 20 -6.27 -0.33 7.94
CA ASP A 20 -7.59 0.09 8.41
C ASP A 20 -8.10 -0.94 9.41
N TYR A 21 -8.02 -0.62 10.70
CA TYR A 21 -8.37 -1.51 11.79
C TYR A 21 -9.76 -1.23 12.35
N TYR A 22 -10.69 -2.14 12.08
CA TYR A 22 -12.05 -2.13 12.60
C TYR A 22 -12.13 -2.80 13.96
N TYR A 23 -11.90 -2.02 15.01
CA TYR A 23 -11.71 -2.47 16.38
C TYR A 23 -12.92 -3.17 17.03
N LYS A 24 -14.14 -3.01 16.51
CA LYS A 24 -15.35 -3.61 17.11
C LYS A 24 -15.43 -5.12 16.95
N ILE A 25 -14.90 -5.64 15.87
CA ILE A 25 -14.85 -7.08 15.54
C ILE A 25 -13.40 -7.52 15.26
N SER A 26 -12.45 -6.64 15.60
CA SER A 26 -11.01 -6.86 15.47
C SER A 26 -10.59 -7.35 14.09
N VAL A 27 -10.99 -6.65 13.04
CA VAL A 27 -10.61 -6.92 11.64
C VAL A 27 -9.68 -5.82 11.15
N GLY A 28 -8.50 -6.20 10.66
CA GLY A 28 -7.54 -5.29 10.03
C GLY A 28 -7.47 -5.54 8.52
N TYR A 29 -7.59 -4.47 7.75
CA TYR A 29 -7.33 -4.47 6.31
C TYR A 29 -5.97 -3.84 6.07
N ILE A 30 -5.01 -4.62 5.58
CA ILE A 30 -3.67 -4.15 5.29
C ILE A 30 -3.53 -4.04 3.78
N VAL A 31 -3.05 -2.89 3.30
CA VAL A 31 -2.78 -2.64 1.87
C VAL A 31 -1.43 -1.95 1.73
N CYS A 32 -0.52 -2.56 0.97
CA CYS A 32 0.79 -2.00 0.67
C CYS A 32 0.81 -1.42 -0.74
N SER A 33 0.80 -0.10 -0.82
CA SER A 33 0.95 0.68 -2.05
C SER A 33 2.35 0.62 -2.67
N ARG A 34 3.22 -0.29 -2.20
CA ARG A 34 4.60 -0.46 -2.68
C ARG A 34 4.76 -1.79 -3.43
N CYS A 35 4.59 -2.92 -2.73
CA CYS A 35 4.71 -4.25 -3.32
C CYS A 35 3.36 -4.87 -3.73
N GLY A 36 2.24 -4.22 -3.44
CA GLY A 36 0.90 -4.76 -3.74
C GLY A 36 0.37 -5.74 -2.69
N TYR A 37 1.11 -6.01 -1.61
CA TYR A 37 0.65 -6.86 -0.52
C TYR A 37 -0.70 -6.38 -0.01
N ASN A 38 -1.66 -7.28 0.12
CA ASN A 38 -2.94 -6.95 0.73
C ASN A 38 -3.50 -8.13 1.50
N ALA A 39 -4.09 -7.86 2.65
CA ALA A 39 -4.64 -8.91 3.50
C ALA A 39 -5.81 -8.39 4.34
N VAL A 40 -6.72 -9.32 4.64
CA VAL A 40 -7.75 -9.15 5.66
C VAL A 40 -7.40 -10.09 6.80
N ARG A 41 -7.04 -9.53 7.95
CA ARG A 41 -6.63 -10.29 9.15
C ARG A 41 -7.62 -10.03 10.28
N SER A 42 -7.80 -11.01 11.17
CA SER A 42 -8.60 -10.83 12.37
C SER A 42 -8.05 -11.66 13.52
N CYS A 43 -8.11 -11.12 14.74
CA CYS A 43 -7.83 -11.90 15.95
C CYS A 43 -9.04 -12.73 16.42
N MET A 44 -10.21 -12.55 15.79
CA MET A 44 -11.46 -13.28 16.04
C MET A 44 -12.02 -13.78 14.71
N PRO A 45 -11.36 -14.75 14.04
CA PRO A 45 -11.68 -15.12 12.66
C PRO A 45 -13.11 -15.65 12.48
N GLU A 46 -13.64 -16.38 13.46
CA GLU A 46 -15.02 -16.88 13.43
C GLU A 46 -16.04 -15.73 13.45
N GLU A 47 -15.78 -14.69 14.26
CA GLU A 47 -16.66 -13.52 14.35
C GLU A 47 -16.56 -12.67 13.08
N ALA A 48 -15.35 -12.47 12.55
CA ALA A 48 -15.14 -11.78 11.28
C ALA A 48 -15.93 -12.45 10.15
N ILE A 49 -15.85 -13.78 10.01
CA ILE A 49 -16.59 -14.55 9.01
C ILE A 49 -18.11 -14.41 9.22
N ARG A 50 -18.57 -14.46 10.47
CA ARG A 50 -19.99 -14.26 10.81
C ARG A 50 -20.52 -12.89 10.37
N TYR A 51 -19.69 -11.86 10.41
CA TYR A 51 -20.01 -10.51 9.92
C TYR A 51 -19.74 -10.30 8.42
N GLY A 52 -19.36 -11.35 7.69
CA GLY A 52 -19.19 -11.33 6.24
C GLY A 52 -17.79 -10.92 5.77
N HIS A 53 -16.78 -11.00 6.64
CA HIS A 53 -15.39 -10.73 6.27
C HIS A 53 -14.71 -12.00 5.78
N GLU A 54 -14.13 -11.94 4.58
CA GLU A 54 -13.31 -13.01 4.03
C GLU A 54 -11.84 -12.76 4.40
N ILE A 55 -11.28 -13.65 5.22
CA ILE A 55 -9.87 -13.61 5.62
C ILE A 55 -9.05 -14.15 4.47
N GLN A 56 -8.15 -13.31 3.96
CA GLN A 56 -7.30 -13.63 2.83
C GLN A 56 -5.98 -12.88 2.94
N GLU A 57 -4.96 -13.40 2.28
CA GLU A 57 -3.64 -12.80 2.21
C GLU A 57 -3.09 -12.96 0.78
N ASN A 58 -2.73 -11.85 0.17
CA ASN A 58 -2.07 -11.77 -1.12
C ASN A 58 -0.69 -11.15 -0.91
N LEU A 59 0.37 -11.87 -1.31
CA LEU A 59 1.74 -11.41 -1.14
C LEU A 59 2.02 -10.10 -1.90
N GLY A 60 1.41 -9.95 -3.08
CA GLY A 60 1.63 -8.80 -3.94
C GLY A 60 2.87 -8.98 -4.82
N TYR A 61 2.75 -8.60 -6.08
CA TYR A 61 3.80 -8.73 -7.10
C TYR A 61 4.15 -7.38 -7.75
N GLY A 62 3.79 -6.28 -7.08
CA GLY A 62 3.93 -4.92 -7.57
C GLY A 62 2.62 -4.16 -7.64
N VAL A 63 2.72 -2.94 -8.16
CA VAL A 63 1.61 -2.00 -8.29
C VAL A 63 1.72 -1.22 -9.59
N CYS A 64 0.57 -0.83 -10.13
CA CYS A 64 0.44 0.15 -11.19
C CYS A 64 -0.33 1.35 -10.62
N CYS A 65 0.31 2.52 -10.59
CA CYS A 65 -0.32 3.77 -10.20
C CYS A 65 -0.49 4.66 -11.44
N GLN A 66 -1.75 4.98 -11.74
CA GLN A 66 -2.14 5.87 -12.81
C GLN A 66 -2.75 7.14 -12.19
N VAL A 67 -2.23 8.30 -12.56
CA VAL A 67 -2.81 9.58 -12.16
C VAL A 67 -3.61 10.11 -13.35
N SER A 68 -4.83 10.61 -13.16
CA SER A 68 -5.59 11.26 -14.22
C SER A 68 -5.22 12.74 -14.38
N SER A 69 -5.61 13.37 -15.49
CA SER A 69 -5.45 14.82 -15.69
C SER A 69 -6.16 15.68 -14.63
N GLU A 70 -7.16 15.12 -13.94
CA GLU A 70 -7.85 15.75 -12.80
C GLU A 70 -7.11 15.53 -11.46
N GLY A 71 -5.95 14.87 -11.46
CA GLY A 71 -5.17 14.53 -10.28
C GLY A 71 -5.70 13.32 -9.49
N LYS A 72 -6.67 12.57 -10.03
CA LYS A 72 -7.18 11.37 -9.35
C LYS A 72 -6.19 10.22 -9.53
N ARG A 73 -5.74 9.64 -8.42
CA ARG A 73 -4.87 8.45 -8.43
C ARG A 73 -5.72 7.19 -8.45
N ASN A 74 -5.46 6.32 -9.40
CA ASN A 74 -5.96 4.95 -9.45
C ASN A 74 -4.78 4.00 -9.23
N MET A 75 -4.93 3.05 -8.31
CA MET A 75 -3.88 2.09 -7.99
C MET A 75 -4.40 0.68 -8.18
N ILE A 76 -3.68 -0.09 -9.00
CA ILE A 76 -3.92 -1.50 -9.24
C ILE A 76 -2.85 -2.28 -8.50
N LEU A 77 -3.26 -3.25 -7.67
CA LEU A 77 -2.38 -4.14 -6.92
C LEU A 77 -2.30 -5.48 -7.65
N PHE A 78 -1.09 -6.00 -7.86
CA PHE A 78 -0.90 -7.28 -8.53
C PHE A 78 -0.93 -8.43 -7.53
N ASN A 79 -2.05 -9.16 -7.48
CA ASN A 79 -2.20 -10.34 -6.60
C ASN A 79 -1.50 -11.60 -7.16
N CYS A 80 -1.13 -11.58 -8.43
CA CYS A 80 -0.27 -12.55 -9.12
C CYS A 80 0.76 -11.79 -9.96
N TYR A 81 1.84 -12.45 -10.37
CA TYR A 81 2.79 -11.84 -11.29
C TYR A 81 2.07 -11.47 -12.60
N PRO A 82 2.15 -10.21 -13.07
CA PRO A 82 1.42 -9.78 -14.25
C PRO A 82 2.08 -10.31 -15.54
N ASP A 83 1.32 -11.10 -16.31
CA ASP A 83 1.77 -11.59 -17.63
C ASP A 83 1.63 -10.52 -18.74
N ASN A 84 0.96 -9.41 -18.45
CA ASN A 84 0.56 -8.37 -19.40
C ASN A 84 1.16 -6.98 -19.06
N LEU A 85 2.40 -6.94 -18.56
CA LEU A 85 3.10 -5.69 -18.20
C LEU A 85 3.13 -4.64 -19.32
N GLU A 86 3.22 -5.08 -20.58
CA GLU A 86 3.23 -4.17 -21.73
C GLU A 86 1.87 -3.47 -21.95
N GLU A 87 0.75 -4.09 -21.58
CA GLU A 87 -0.56 -3.42 -21.64
C GLU A 87 -0.61 -2.27 -20.62
N PHE A 88 -0.16 -2.51 -19.39
CA PHE A 88 -0.11 -1.46 -18.37
C PHE A 88 0.84 -0.31 -18.73
N LYS A 89 1.98 -0.61 -19.34
CA LYS A 89 2.88 0.40 -19.90
C LYS A 89 2.18 1.26 -20.95
N LEU A 90 1.58 0.62 -21.95
CA LEU A 90 0.87 1.31 -23.02
C LEU A 90 -0.29 2.14 -22.47
N GLU A 91 -1.02 1.67 -21.46
CA GLU A 91 -2.08 2.45 -20.81
C GLU A 91 -1.53 3.73 -20.15
N ILE A 92 -0.40 3.65 -19.45
CA ILE A 92 0.24 4.83 -18.85
C ILE A 92 0.77 5.78 -19.92
N GLU A 93 1.43 5.25 -20.96
CA GLU A 93 2.02 6.04 -22.04
C GLU A 93 0.97 6.68 -22.97
N ASN A 94 -0.15 6.00 -23.20
CA ASN A 94 -1.30 6.56 -23.93
C ASN A 94 -2.13 7.52 -23.08
N GLY A 95 -1.88 7.55 -21.76
CA GLY A 95 -2.38 8.58 -20.87
C GLY A 95 -1.76 9.95 -21.15
N ASP A 96 -2.18 10.96 -20.40
CA ASP A 96 -1.67 12.33 -20.58
C ASP A 96 -0.15 12.40 -20.23
N PRO A 97 0.74 12.77 -21.17
CA PRO A 97 2.20 12.72 -20.97
C PRO A 97 2.74 13.67 -19.89
N GLU A 98 1.92 14.55 -19.32
CA GLU A 98 2.30 15.43 -18.20
C GLU A 98 2.16 14.76 -16.81
N LEU A 99 1.66 13.54 -16.74
CA LEU A 99 1.42 12.82 -15.48
C LEU A 99 2.71 12.19 -14.93
N LYS A 100 3.64 13.04 -14.47
CA LYS A 100 4.94 12.69 -13.87
C LYS A 100 4.86 11.74 -12.66
N GLU A 101 3.68 11.58 -12.09
CA GLU A 101 3.46 10.80 -10.87
C GLU A 101 2.93 9.37 -11.13
N SER A 102 2.60 9.03 -12.38
CA SER A 102 2.22 7.64 -12.72
C SER A 102 3.46 6.76 -12.71
N TYR A 103 3.34 5.54 -12.19
CA TYR A 103 4.45 4.57 -12.16
C TYR A 103 3.94 3.14 -12.20
N LEU A 104 4.80 2.26 -12.75
CA LEU A 104 4.60 0.82 -12.79
C LEU A 104 5.82 0.17 -12.14
N VAL A 105 5.58 -0.60 -11.08
CA VAL A 105 6.62 -1.27 -10.31
C VAL A 105 6.23 -2.72 -10.10
N THR A 106 7.16 -3.64 -10.33
CA THR A 106 7.02 -5.05 -9.95
C THR A 106 7.82 -5.35 -8.70
N PHE A 107 7.40 -6.38 -7.96
CA PHE A 107 8.11 -6.88 -6.80
C PHE A 107 8.20 -8.40 -6.87
N LEU A 108 9.43 -8.92 -6.92
CA LEU A 108 9.69 -10.35 -6.96
C LEU A 108 10.98 -10.66 -6.20
N ASP A 109 10.97 -11.72 -5.39
CA ASP A 109 12.13 -12.18 -4.62
C ASP A 109 12.83 -11.07 -3.79
N GLY A 110 12.03 -10.16 -3.22
CA GLY A 110 12.54 -9.05 -2.40
C GLY A 110 13.06 -7.85 -3.19
N VAL A 111 12.97 -7.86 -4.52
CA VAL A 111 13.51 -6.82 -5.39
C VAL A 111 12.38 -6.04 -6.07
N PHE A 112 12.46 -4.71 -5.97
CA PHE A 112 11.60 -3.81 -6.73
C PHE A 112 12.24 -3.50 -8.09
N GLU A 113 11.48 -3.69 -9.16
CA GLU A 113 11.87 -3.26 -10.51
C GLU A 113 10.91 -2.16 -10.97
N ILE A 114 11.46 -0.97 -11.26
CA ILE A 114 10.69 0.15 -11.79
C ILE A 114 10.62 -0.05 -13.31
N ILE A 115 9.43 -0.40 -13.78
CA ILE A 115 9.17 -0.66 -15.19
C ILE A 115 8.90 0.65 -15.95
N LEU A 116 8.22 1.60 -15.30
CA LEU A 116 7.89 2.91 -15.86
C LEU A 116 7.67 3.94 -14.74
N GLY A 117 7.97 5.22 -15.03
CA GLY A 117 7.65 6.35 -14.16
C GLY A 117 8.62 6.53 -12.98
N ASN A 118 8.26 7.42 -12.06
CA ASN A 118 9.04 7.71 -10.86
C ASN A 118 8.14 7.54 -9.62
N PRO A 119 8.32 6.47 -8.83
CA PRO A 119 7.65 6.33 -7.55
C PRO A 119 7.98 7.48 -6.59
N PRO A 120 7.12 7.78 -5.59
CA PRO A 120 7.33 8.87 -4.64
C PRO A 120 8.61 8.66 -3.81
N GLU A 121 9.17 9.74 -3.26
CA GLU A 121 10.44 9.68 -2.49
C GLU A 121 10.40 8.68 -1.33
N ASN A 122 9.23 8.54 -0.68
CA ASN A 122 9.04 7.63 0.44
C ASN A 122 8.90 6.16 0.02
N PHE A 123 8.86 5.86 -1.28
CA PHE A 123 8.58 4.51 -1.80
C PHE A 123 9.61 3.48 -1.34
N HIS A 124 10.88 3.89 -1.30
CA HIS A 124 11.99 2.99 -0.99
C HIS A 124 12.38 2.95 0.48
N LEU A 125 11.78 3.81 1.32
CA LEU A 125 12.09 3.90 2.76
C LEU A 125 11.57 2.66 3.49
N SER A 126 12.44 2.03 4.29
CA SER A 126 11.99 1.04 5.27
C SER A 126 10.93 1.64 6.19
N PHE A 127 10.06 0.80 6.77
CA PHE A 127 9.05 1.29 7.71
C PHE A 127 9.67 2.03 8.90
N LYS A 128 10.86 1.62 9.35
CA LYS A 128 11.60 2.31 10.40
C LYS A 128 11.98 3.74 10.01
N GLU A 129 12.59 3.92 8.84
CA GLU A 129 12.97 5.25 8.32
C GLU A 129 11.73 6.12 8.09
N TYR A 130 10.67 5.53 7.54
CA TYR A 130 9.39 6.21 7.36
C TYR A 130 8.82 6.70 8.69
N ARG A 131 8.81 5.83 9.71
CA ARG A 131 8.34 6.17 11.05
C ARG A 131 9.15 7.32 11.66
N GLU A 132 10.48 7.26 11.57
CA GLU A 132 11.38 8.32 12.05
C GLU A 132 11.06 9.66 11.35
N LYS A 133 10.89 9.66 10.02
CA LYS A 133 10.49 10.85 9.25
C LYS A 133 9.14 11.43 9.71
N MET A 134 8.17 10.57 10.04
CA MET A 134 6.87 11.03 10.57
C MET A 134 6.96 11.60 11.98
N HIS A 135 7.79 11.01 12.85
CA HIS A 135 8.07 11.54 14.19
C HIS A 135 8.74 12.92 14.12
N GLU A 136 9.71 13.11 13.21
CA GLU A 136 10.36 14.42 13.03
C GLU A 136 9.38 15.49 12.51
N LYS A 137 8.51 15.11 11.56
CA LYS A 137 7.59 16.05 10.91
C LYS A 137 6.42 16.47 11.82
N TYR A 138 5.87 15.55 12.58
CA TYR A 138 4.64 15.77 13.37
C TYR A 138 4.87 15.88 14.88
N GLY A 139 6.11 15.66 15.36
CA GLY A 139 6.46 15.63 16.77
C GLY A 139 6.32 14.25 17.40
N GLY A 140 6.94 14.06 18.57
CA GLY A 140 6.91 12.79 19.30
C GLY A 140 5.48 12.45 19.75
N PHE A 141 4.95 11.32 19.28
CA PHE A 141 3.63 10.81 19.66
C PHE A 141 3.63 10.29 21.10
N GLU A 142 3.80 11.15 22.11
CA GLU A 142 3.78 10.73 23.53
C GLU A 142 2.42 10.13 23.94
N GLU A 143 1.32 10.49 23.27
CA GLU A 143 -0.02 9.94 23.53
C GLU A 143 -0.47 8.85 22.55
N PHE A 144 0.22 8.66 21.41
CA PHE A 144 -0.14 7.71 20.35
C PHE A 144 1.06 6.91 19.83
N SER A 145 1.95 6.47 20.71
CA SER A 145 3.25 5.86 20.40
C SER A 145 3.23 4.67 19.40
N GLY A 146 2.06 4.07 19.16
CA GLY A 146 1.84 3.00 18.19
C GLY A 146 1.23 3.40 16.84
N LEU A 147 0.64 4.60 16.69
CA LEU A 147 0.00 5.02 15.43
C LEU A 147 0.94 5.91 14.63
N VAL A 148 1.32 5.46 13.44
CA VAL A 148 2.12 6.23 12.49
C VAL A 148 1.19 6.83 11.43
N PRO A 149 1.22 8.16 11.17
CA PRO A 149 0.46 8.76 10.08
C PRO A 149 0.82 8.16 8.70
N ILE A 150 -0.13 8.20 7.77
CA ILE A 150 0.05 7.74 6.39
C ILE A 150 0.25 8.95 5.47
N GLU A 151 1.30 8.91 4.64
CA GLU A 151 1.54 9.81 3.52
C GLU A 151 1.77 8.99 2.25
N ASP A 152 1.05 9.35 1.18
CA ASP A 152 1.17 8.74 -0.16
C ASP A 152 2.28 9.36 -1.01
#